data_AF-A0A0L0FPX6-F1
#
_entry.id   AF-A0A0L0FPX6-F1
#
_cell.length_a   1.000
_cell.length_b   1.000
_cell.length_c   1.000
_cell.angle_alpha   90.00
_cell.angle_beta   90.00
_cell.angle_gamma   90.00
#
_symmetry.space_group_name_H-M   'P 1'
#
loop_
_entity.id
_entity.type
_entity.pdbx_description
1 polymer ?
#
loop_
_entity_poly.entity_id
_entity_poly.type
_entity_poly.pdbx_seq_one_letter_code
_entity_poly.pdbx_strand_id
1 'polypeptide(L)'
;MGGRMNDRMGPPLRGPPGGPGMRGPPQDRYMGRGPPGAGDMNHGRSVDPRAPAALPTPVLMVYNVPPAVNCDGIFNLFSLYGQVMKAKKLPNKEGAYMVEMLDGMAAGAVLDALQGTTWYGSEVALQPSKHLFMGGNTSTNETRTVVDYTQSEHNRFSRGNKNTKVHEPTKVVHFYNLPPELTLDQLGAIFSDNGAPMPIDQVIFNKGPEKKSSSGLVEFADVDSATQAVISAHHSQILMGERKFTVKMAFSATIAVNSKKQ
;
A
#
# COMPACT_ATOMS: atom_id res chain seq x y z
N MET A 1 0.73 -51.76 52.56
CA MET A 1 0.66 -53.01 51.76
C MET A 1 0.54 -52.61 50.31
N GLY A 2 1.41 -53.13 49.44
CA GLY A 2 1.31 -52.91 47.99
C GLY A 2 2.66 -52.57 47.36
N GLY A 3 3.26 -53.58 46.73
CA GLY A 3 4.40 -53.38 45.84
C GLY A 3 5.27 -54.62 45.75
N ARG A 4 5.07 -55.41 44.68
CA ARG A 4 6.13 -55.97 43.81
C ARG A 4 5.57 -57.07 42.88
N MET A 5 6.32 -57.23 41.79
CA MET A 5 6.45 -58.38 40.89
C MET A 5 5.63 -58.31 39.60
N ASN A 6 6.35 -58.14 38.48
CA ASN A 6 5.91 -58.68 37.21
C ASN A 6 7.07 -59.53 36.65
N ASP A 7 6.74 -60.78 36.38
CA ASP A 7 7.64 -61.87 36.03
C ASP A 7 7.82 -62.06 34.52
N ARG A 8 8.97 -62.68 34.25
CA ARG A 8 9.55 -63.31 33.06
C ARG A 8 8.66 -64.09 32.05
N MET A 9 9.14 -64.02 30.79
CA MET A 9 9.45 -65.09 29.80
C MET A 9 8.38 -65.97 29.09
N GLY A 10 8.35 -65.85 27.75
CA GLY A 10 8.32 -66.92 26.70
C GLY A 10 7.01 -67.71 26.47
N PRO A 11 6.86 -68.56 25.41
CA PRO A 11 7.87 -69.12 24.51
C PRO A 11 7.35 -69.31 23.01
N PRO A 12 7.71 -70.32 22.15
CA PRO A 12 7.98 -70.15 20.69
C PRO A 12 7.24 -71.16 19.74
N LEU A 13 7.77 -71.34 18.50
CA LEU A 13 7.64 -72.48 17.53
C LEU A 13 6.63 -72.30 16.35
N ARG A 14 7.00 -72.30 15.05
CA ARG A 14 7.60 -73.29 14.10
C ARG A 14 6.56 -74.23 13.42
N GLY A 15 6.49 -74.21 12.08
CA GLY A 15 5.73 -75.16 11.25
C GLY A 15 6.13 -75.14 9.74
N PRO A 16 6.32 -76.29 9.02
CA PRO A 16 6.88 -76.39 7.64
C PRO A 16 5.91 -77.10 6.60
N PRO A 17 6.33 -77.86 5.54
CA PRO A 17 6.66 -77.45 4.14
C PRO A 17 5.99 -78.28 2.96
N GLY A 18 6.23 -77.92 1.67
CA GLY A 18 6.03 -78.76 0.43
C GLY A 18 4.89 -78.31 -0.52
N GLY A 19 4.90 -78.37 -1.87
CA GLY A 19 5.65 -79.04 -2.95
C GLY A 19 5.17 -78.57 -4.39
N PRO A 20 5.49 -79.26 -5.52
CA PRO A 20 5.80 -78.64 -6.84
C PRO A 20 4.87 -78.94 -8.07
N GLY A 21 5.10 -78.22 -9.20
CA GLY A 21 4.61 -78.52 -10.58
C GLY A 21 3.75 -77.36 -11.18
N MET A 22 3.69 -76.98 -12.47
CA MET A 22 4.10 -77.51 -13.78
C MET A 22 3.91 -76.39 -14.87
N ARG A 23 4.70 -76.46 -15.97
CA ARG A 23 4.41 -76.06 -17.39
C ARG A 23 4.11 -74.60 -17.81
N GLY A 24 4.91 -74.05 -18.74
CA GLY A 24 4.59 -72.85 -19.60
C GLY A 24 3.82 -73.21 -20.89
N PRO A 25 3.90 -72.50 -22.04
CA PRO A 25 4.16 -71.08 -22.43
C PRO A 25 2.85 -70.47 -23.09
N PRO A 26 2.77 -69.41 -23.95
CA PRO A 26 3.76 -68.54 -24.62
C PRO A 26 3.55 -67.02 -24.49
N GLN A 27 4.54 -66.31 -25.05
CA GLN A 27 4.59 -64.86 -25.28
C GLN A 27 3.41 -64.39 -26.14
N ASP A 28 2.71 -63.35 -25.68
CA ASP A 28 2.14 -62.35 -26.59
C ASP A 28 1.93 -60.99 -25.91
N ARG A 29 2.10 -59.97 -26.74
CA ARG A 29 2.32 -58.55 -26.44
C ARG A 29 1.19 -57.90 -25.64
N TYR A 30 1.54 -57.16 -24.58
CA TYR A 30 0.76 -56.01 -24.12
C TYR A 30 1.67 -54.89 -23.62
N MET A 31 1.32 -53.66 -24.02
CA MET A 31 1.95 -52.40 -23.61
C MET A 31 1.93 -52.24 -22.08
N GLY A 32 2.99 -51.64 -21.52
CA GLY A 32 3.03 -51.37 -20.08
C GLY A 32 4.27 -50.62 -19.61
N ARG A 33 4.31 -49.32 -19.92
CA ARG A 33 4.87 -48.22 -19.10
C ARG A 33 5.69 -48.63 -17.87
N GLY A 34 7.02 -48.55 -17.99
CA GLY A 34 7.93 -48.65 -16.85
C GLY A 34 7.76 -47.51 -15.83
N PRO A 35 8.19 -47.70 -14.58
CA PRO A 35 8.00 -46.74 -13.49
C PRO A 35 8.95 -45.54 -13.65
N PRO A 36 8.51 -44.30 -13.39
CA PRO A 36 9.41 -43.16 -13.40
C PRO A 36 10.28 -43.15 -12.15
N GLY A 37 11.59 -43.11 -12.38
CA GLY A 37 12.60 -42.88 -11.38
C GLY A 37 12.45 -41.51 -10.70
N ALA A 38 13.02 -41.45 -9.50
CA ALA A 38 13.19 -40.25 -8.71
C ALA A 38 13.84 -39.14 -9.55
N GLY A 39 13.05 -38.11 -9.85
CA GLY A 39 13.47 -36.88 -10.50
C GLY A 39 13.11 -35.69 -9.62
N ASP A 40 14.09 -34.80 -9.46
CA ASP A 40 14.13 -33.59 -8.66
C ASP A 40 12.80 -32.86 -8.43
N MET A 41 12.47 -32.65 -7.15
CA MET A 41 11.45 -31.71 -6.72
C MET A 41 11.98 -30.28 -6.81
N ASN A 42 12.13 -29.75 -8.02
CA ASN A 42 12.18 -28.32 -8.26
C ASN A 42 10.83 -27.89 -8.86
N HIS A 43 9.85 -27.61 -7.99
CA HIS A 43 8.58 -27.02 -8.41
C HIS A 43 8.81 -25.55 -8.80
N GLY A 44 9.27 -25.34 -10.03
CA GLY A 44 9.00 -24.11 -10.74
C GLY A 44 7.49 -23.94 -10.80
N ARG A 45 6.96 -22.94 -10.08
CA ARG A 45 5.54 -22.58 -10.14
C ARG A 45 5.18 -22.29 -11.59
N SER A 46 4.50 -23.23 -12.24
CA SER A 46 3.70 -22.96 -13.44
C SER A 46 2.58 -22.03 -13.01
N VAL A 47 2.78 -20.72 -13.20
CA VAL A 47 1.78 -19.70 -12.94
C VAL A 47 0.69 -19.89 -14.00
N ASP A 48 -0.51 -20.29 -13.58
CA ASP A 48 -1.68 -20.37 -14.46
C ASP A 48 -1.94 -18.97 -15.05
N PRO A 49 -1.84 -18.77 -16.38
CA PRO A 49 -2.06 -17.46 -17.01
C PRO A 49 -3.49 -16.93 -16.86
N ARG A 50 -4.41 -17.76 -16.33
CA ARG A 50 -5.84 -17.43 -16.13
C ARG A 50 -6.23 -17.28 -14.67
N ALA A 51 -5.33 -17.51 -13.72
CA ALA A 51 -5.59 -17.16 -12.33
C ALA A 51 -5.59 -15.64 -12.19
N PRO A 52 -6.59 -15.01 -11.54
CA PRO A 52 -6.52 -13.59 -11.24
C PRO A 52 -5.22 -13.34 -10.46
N ALA A 53 -4.44 -12.35 -10.89
CA ALA A 53 -3.20 -11.98 -10.21
C ALA A 53 -3.51 -11.83 -8.71
N ALA A 54 -2.79 -12.57 -7.87
CA ALA A 54 -2.99 -12.47 -6.43
C ALA A 54 -2.78 -11.01 -6.02
N LEU A 55 -3.79 -10.43 -5.35
CA LEU A 55 -3.70 -9.06 -4.85
C LEU A 55 -2.43 -8.92 -3.99
N PRO A 56 -1.73 -7.78 -4.05
CA PRO A 56 -0.56 -7.56 -3.22
C PRO A 56 -0.95 -7.61 -1.74
N THR A 57 0.03 -7.88 -0.88
CA THR A 57 -0.16 -7.71 0.56
C THR A 57 -0.56 -6.26 0.86
N PRO A 58 -1.40 -6.02 1.89
CA PRO A 58 -1.82 -4.67 2.26
C PRO A 58 -0.65 -3.80 2.78
N VAL A 59 0.49 -4.41 3.11
CA VAL A 59 1.69 -3.70 3.56
C VAL A 59 2.61 -3.45 2.37
N LEU A 60 3.05 -2.20 2.24
CA LEU A 60 3.99 -1.73 1.22
C LEU A 60 5.32 -1.31 1.84
N MET A 61 6.39 -1.55 1.10
CA MET A 61 7.71 -0.99 1.33
C MET A 61 7.91 0.18 0.37
N VAL A 62 8.39 1.30 0.89
CA VAL A 62 8.69 2.51 0.10
C VAL A 62 10.17 2.82 0.28
N TYR A 63 10.92 2.99 -0.80
CA TYR A 63 12.35 3.23 -0.81
C TYR A 63 12.71 4.53 -1.52
N ASN A 64 13.93 5.02 -1.25
CA ASN A 64 14.44 6.29 -1.78
C ASN A 64 13.58 7.50 -1.41
N VAL A 65 12.89 7.44 -0.27
CA VAL A 65 12.09 8.54 0.22
C VAL A 65 13.01 9.68 0.68
N PRO A 66 12.85 10.90 0.16
CA PRO A 66 13.68 12.04 0.53
C PRO A 66 13.64 12.36 2.03
N PRO A 67 14.72 12.91 2.61
CA PRO A 67 14.76 13.28 4.03
C PRO A 67 13.67 14.27 4.47
N ALA A 68 13.17 15.09 3.53
CA ALA A 68 12.09 16.05 3.77
C ALA A 68 10.73 15.37 4.04
N VAL A 69 10.55 14.11 3.65
CA VAL A 69 9.28 13.39 3.77
C VAL A 69 9.28 12.52 5.03
N ASN A 70 8.31 12.77 5.91
CA ASN A 70 8.07 12.01 7.13
C ASN A 70 6.82 11.10 6.98
N CYS A 71 6.41 10.40 8.05
CA CYS A 71 5.22 9.54 8.01
C CYS A 71 3.93 10.29 7.64
N ASP A 72 3.77 11.55 8.07
CA ASP A 72 2.60 12.36 7.73
C ASP A 72 2.60 12.76 6.26
N GLY A 73 3.77 13.04 5.68
CA GLY A 73 3.92 13.27 4.24
C GLY A 73 3.56 12.03 3.41
N ILE A 74 3.98 10.84 3.86
CA ILE A 74 3.56 9.56 3.26
C ILE A 74 2.04 9.40 3.39
N PHE A 75 1.48 9.62 4.57
CA PHE A 75 0.04 9.55 4.82
C PHE A 75 -0.74 10.51 3.91
N ASN A 76 -0.27 11.75 3.77
CA ASN A 76 -0.87 12.78 2.93
C ASN A 76 -0.99 12.31 1.48
N LEU A 77 0.07 11.75 0.91
CA LEU A 77 0.05 11.27 -0.46
C LEU A 77 -0.75 9.96 -0.62
N PHE A 78 -0.52 8.97 0.26
CA PHE A 78 -1.10 7.63 0.12
C PHE A 78 -2.61 7.62 0.39
N SER A 79 -3.09 8.50 1.28
CA SER A 79 -4.51 8.63 1.62
C SER A 79 -5.40 9.06 0.44
N LEU A 80 -4.80 9.55 -0.65
CA LEU A 80 -5.50 9.82 -1.91
C LEU A 80 -5.96 8.56 -2.64
N TYR A 81 -5.19 7.46 -2.50
CA TYR A 81 -5.32 6.21 -3.24
C TYR A 81 -5.99 5.09 -2.43
N GLY A 82 -5.97 5.20 -1.10
CA GLY A 82 -6.62 4.23 -0.22
C GLY A 82 -6.58 4.66 1.24
N GLN A 83 -7.26 3.93 2.12
CA GLN A 83 -7.16 4.16 3.55
C GLN A 83 -5.81 3.66 4.06
N VAL A 84 -5.07 4.55 4.74
CA VAL A 84 -3.81 4.25 5.39
C VAL A 84 -4.09 3.90 6.85
N MET A 85 -3.61 2.74 7.28
CA MET A 85 -3.77 2.24 8.63
C MET A 85 -2.59 2.66 9.49
N LYS A 86 -1.36 2.40 9.05
CA LYS A 86 -0.14 2.70 9.80
C LYS A 86 1.02 3.05 8.88
N ALA A 87 1.96 3.85 9.36
CA ALA A 87 3.23 4.07 8.67
C ALA A 87 4.40 4.11 9.65
N LYS A 88 5.57 3.63 9.22
CA LYS A 88 6.80 3.61 10.01
C LYS A 88 8.02 3.84 9.13
N LYS A 89 8.92 4.74 9.57
CA LYS A 89 10.28 4.85 9.03
C LYS A 89 11.14 3.69 9.56
N LEU A 90 11.92 3.07 8.69
CA LEU A 90 12.82 1.98 9.07
C LEU A 90 14.16 2.55 9.54
N PRO A 91 14.55 2.39 10.81
CA PRO A 91 15.77 3.01 11.35
C PRO A 91 17.04 2.43 10.71
N ASN A 92 17.00 1.16 10.31
CA ASN A 92 18.16 0.45 9.75
C ASN A 92 18.35 0.67 8.25
N LYS A 93 17.43 1.40 7.59
CA LYS A 93 17.49 1.65 6.15
C LYS A 93 17.03 3.07 5.85
N GLU A 94 17.98 3.95 5.58
CA GLU A 94 17.69 5.34 5.24
C GLU A 94 16.79 5.44 4.01
N GLY A 95 15.88 6.42 4.02
CA GLY A 95 14.88 6.61 2.96
C GLY A 95 13.90 5.45 2.79
N ALA A 96 13.80 4.53 3.76
CA ALA A 96 12.87 3.42 3.70
C ALA A 96 11.73 3.55 4.71
N TYR A 97 10.51 3.31 4.23
CA TYR A 97 9.28 3.31 5.02
C TYR A 97 8.52 2.00 4.81
N MET A 98 7.74 1.63 5.81
CA MET A 98 6.75 0.56 5.73
C MET A 98 5.37 1.15 6.01
N VAL A 99 4.40 0.87 5.15
CA VAL A 99 3.06 1.45 5.19
C VAL A 99 2.02 0.34 5.11
N GLU A 100 1.09 0.30 6.05
CA GLU A 100 -0.05 -0.61 6.06
C GLU A 100 -1.26 0.12 5.46
N MET A 101 -1.73 -0.34 4.32
CA MET A 101 -3.01 0.06 3.73
C MET A 101 -4.15 -0.80 4.32
N LEU A 102 -5.39 -0.38 4.12
CA LEU A 102 -6.57 -1.12 4.60
C LEU A 102 -6.63 -2.55 4.04
N ASP A 103 -6.35 -2.72 2.74
CA ASP A 103 -6.40 -4.00 2.04
C ASP A 103 -5.43 -4.03 0.85
N GLY A 104 -5.36 -5.19 0.19
CA GLY A 104 -4.52 -5.38 -1.00
C GLY A 104 -4.97 -4.58 -2.22
N MET A 105 -6.24 -4.16 -2.30
CA MET A 105 -6.72 -3.31 -3.40
C MET A 105 -6.19 -1.89 -3.25
N ALA A 106 -6.26 -1.32 -2.03
CA ALA A 106 -5.66 -0.03 -1.71
C ALA A 106 -4.15 -0.05 -1.92
N ALA A 107 -3.47 -1.13 -1.54
CA ALA A 107 -2.05 -1.31 -1.79
C ALA A 107 -1.72 -1.38 -3.29
N GLY A 108 -2.53 -2.09 -4.08
CA GLY A 108 -2.41 -2.16 -5.54
C GLY A 108 -2.59 -0.78 -6.19
N ALA A 109 -3.63 -0.02 -5.81
CA ALA A 109 -3.88 1.31 -6.33
C ALA A 109 -2.71 2.29 -6.06
N VAL A 110 -2.08 2.18 -4.89
CA VAL A 110 -0.87 2.94 -4.56
C VAL A 110 0.31 2.53 -5.44
N LEU A 111 0.54 1.22 -5.62
CA LEU A 111 1.61 0.71 -6.48
C LEU A 111 1.44 1.17 -7.91
N ASP A 112 0.24 1.02 -8.47
CA ASP A 112 -0.07 1.39 -9.85
C ASP A 112 0.16 2.89 -10.09
N ALA A 113 -0.19 3.74 -9.13
CA ALA A 113 -0.13 5.18 -9.30
C ALA A 113 1.20 5.84 -8.92
N LEU A 114 1.94 5.30 -7.94
CA LEU A 114 3.10 5.97 -7.34
C LEU A 114 4.44 5.29 -7.64
N GLN A 115 4.46 4.09 -8.22
CA GLN A 115 5.70 3.40 -8.56
C GLN A 115 6.54 4.23 -9.55
N GLY A 116 7.80 4.51 -9.21
CA GLY A 116 8.71 5.27 -10.07
C GLY A 116 8.42 6.76 -10.14
N THR A 117 7.56 7.28 -9.26
CA THR A 117 7.31 8.73 -9.19
C THR A 117 8.46 9.45 -8.50
N THR A 118 8.70 10.70 -8.90
CA THR A 118 9.77 11.53 -8.34
C THR A 118 9.19 12.42 -7.24
N TRP A 119 9.78 12.36 -6.05
CA TRP A 119 9.46 13.27 -4.92
C TRP A 119 10.74 14.02 -4.54
N TYR A 120 10.69 15.35 -4.49
CA TYR A 120 11.84 16.20 -4.17
C TYR A 120 13.09 15.82 -4.98
N GLY A 121 12.92 15.57 -6.29
CA GLY A 121 13.98 15.15 -7.20
C GLY A 121 14.47 13.70 -7.07
N SER A 122 13.93 12.89 -6.15
CA SER A 122 14.32 11.48 -5.98
C SER A 122 13.24 10.53 -6.51
N GLU A 123 13.64 9.55 -7.33
CA GLU A 123 12.74 8.50 -7.82
C GLU A 123 12.44 7.46 -6.72
N VAL A 124 11.17 7.35 -6.35
CA VAL A 124 10.70 6.48 -5.27
C VAL A 124 10.29 5.12 -5.82
N ALA A 125 10.75 4.07 -5.15
CA ALA A 125 10.42 2.69 -5.48
C ALA A 125 9.50 2.07 -4.43
N LEU A 126 8.41 1.46 -4.86
CA LEU A 126 7.43 0.77 -4.02
C LEU A 126 7.46 -0.74 -4.31
N GLN A 127 7.30 -1.54 -3.26
CA GLN A 127 7.21 -2.99 -3.38
C GLN A 127 6.21 -3.55 -2.36
N PRO A 128 5.43 -4.59 -2.72
CA PRO A 128 4.68 -5.35 -1.72
C PRO A 128 5.62 -5.90 -0.65
N SER A 129 5.22 -5.77 0.61
CA SER A 129 5.92 -6.40 1.73
C SER A 129 5.63 -7.90 1.78
N LYS A 130 6.40 -8.64 2.58
CA LYS A 130 6.06 -10.03 2.91
C LYS A 130 5.05 -10.13 4.07
N HIS A 131 4.80 -9.02 4.77
CA HIS A 131 3.93 -8.97 5.94
C HIS A 131 2.48 -8.70 5.54
N LEU A 132 1.54 -9.36 6.22
CA LEU A 132 0.11 -9.14 6.02
C LEU A 132 -0.47 -8.01 6.89
N PHE A 133 0.26 -7.59 7.93
CA PHE A 133 -0.13 -6.49 8.81
C PHE A 133 1.12 -5.93 9.50
N MET A 134 1.09 -4.66 9.89
CA MET A 134 2.14 -4.10 10.74
C MET A 134 1.82 -4.41 12.20
N GLY A 135 2.47 -5.45 12.73
CA GLY A 135 2.33 -5.86 14.13
C GLY A 135 2.76 -4.77 15.11
N GLY A 136 2.06 -4.68 16.23
CA GLY A 136 2.52 -3.91 17.40
C GLY A 136 3.40 -4.83 18.25
N ASN A 137 4.72 -4.79 18.05
CA ASN A 137 5.62 -5.51 18.93
C ASN A 137 5.58 -4.86 20.32
N THR A 138 5.04 -5.58 21.30
CA THR A 138 4.99 -5.22 22.73
C THR A 138 6.36 -5.34 23.43
N SER A 139 7.44 -5.58 22.68
CA SER A 139 8.82 -5.58 23.18
C SER A 139 9.41 -4.18 23.08
N THR A 140 9.30 -3.44 24.18
CA THR A 140 10.17 -2.35 24.66
C THR A 140 11.05 -1.65 23.60
N ASN A 141 10.61 -0.46 23.16
CA ASN A 141 11.27 0.57 22.31
C ASN A 141 10.92 0.66 20.81
N GLU A 142 10.42 -0.39 20.15
CA GLU A 142 10.11 -0.31 18.70
C GLU A 142 8.78 0.39 18.37
N THR A 143 7.88 0.48 19.35
CA THR A 143 6.53 1.04 19.26
C THR A 143 6.51 2.56 19.05
N ARG A 144 7.61 3.27 19.32
CA ARG A 144 7.69 4.74 19.14
C ARG A 144 7.86 5.21 17.69
N THR A 145 7.99 4.30 16.74
CA THR A 145 8.25 4.63 15.32
C THR A 145 7.07 4.35 14.39
N VAL A 146 6.02 3.69 14.88
CA VAL A 146 4.81 3.43 14.10
C VAL A 146 3.79 4.52 14.43
N VAL A 147 3.35 5.25 13.41
CA VAL A 147 2.22 6.17 13.52
C VAL A 147 0.96 5.43 13.09
N ASP A 148 -0.06 5.46 13.94
CA ASP A 148 -1.36 4.82 13.68
C ASP A 148 -2.36 5.86 13.17
N TYR A 149 -2.84 5.63 11.95
CA TYR A 149 -3.81 6.47 11.25
C TYR A 149 -5.19 5.79 11.14
N THR A 150 -5.41 4.63 11.74
CA THR A 150 -6.68 3.88 11.62
C THR A 150 -7.91 4.70 12.02
N GLN A 151 -7.78 5.52 13.07
CA GLN A 151 -8.83 6.42 13.55
C GLN A 151 -8.76 7.84 12.96
N SER A 152 -7.84 8.09 12.02
CA SER A 152 -7.68 9.40 11.41
C SER A 152 -8.91 9.77 10.57
N GLU A 153 -9.57 10.87 10.92
CA GLU A 153 -10.66 11.46 10.12
C GLU A 153 -10.20 11.91 8.73
N HIS A 154 -8.89 11.93 8.49
CA HIS A 154 -8.29 12.33 7.23
C HIS A 154 -8.20 11.19 6.21
N ASN A 155 -8.44 9.94 6.62
CA ASN A 155 -8.62 8.83 5.71
C ASN A 155 -9.85 9.03 4.83
N ARG A 156 -9.61 9.26 3.53
CA ARG A 156 -10.63 9.60 2.52
C ARG A 156 -11.72 8.54 2.37
N PHE A 157 -11.43 7.29 2.72
CA PHE A 157 -12.29 6.11 2.48
C PHE A 157 -13.00 5.55 3.72
N SER A 158 -12.79 6.11 4.91
CA SER A 158 -13.32 5.57 6.18
C SER A 158 -14.86 5.65 6.32
N ARG A 159 -15.55 6.43 5.49
CA ARG A 159 -17.01 6.67 5.59
C ARG A 159 -17.76 6.44 4.27
N GLY A 160 -17.52 5.33 3.59
CA GLY A 160 -18.35 4.89 2.45
C GLY A 160 -18.35 5.84 1.24
N ASN A 161 -17.39 6.77 1.18
CA ASN A 161 -17.30 7.77 0.12
C ASN A 161 -16.64 7.16 -1.13
N LYS A 162 -17.37 6.26 -1.79
CA LYS A 162 -16.96 5.47 -2.97
C LYS A 162 -16.72 6.29 -4.25
N ASN A 163 -16.94 7.62 -4.22
CA ASN A 163 -17.00 8.46 -5.41
C ASN A 163 -15.75 9.30 -5.68
N THR A 164 -14.61 8.94 -5.10
CA THR A 164 -13.40 9.71 -5.29
C THR A 164 -12.58 9.15 -6.44
N LYS A 165 -12.63 9.84 -7.60
CA LYS A 165 -11.73 9.57 -8.72
C LYS A 165 -10.29 9.74 -8.22
N VAL A 166 -9.53 8.68 -8.38
CA VAL A 166 -8.10 8.65 -8.09
C VAL A 166 -7.38 8.82 -9.42
N HIS A 167 -6.41 9.72 -9.45
CA HIS A 167 -5.62 10.02 -10.64
C HIS A 167 -4.15 9.80 -10.29
N GLU A 168 -3.38 9.34 -11.27
CA GLU A 168 -1.93 9.37 -11.22
C GLU A 168 -1.44 10.80 -10.96
N PRO A 169 -0.25 10.99 -10.38
CA PRO A 169 0.31 12.31 -10.17
C PRO A 169 0.36 13.13 -11.46
N THR A 170 -0.24 14.32 -11.43
CA THR A 170 -0.19 15.30 -12.52
C THR A 170 0.30 16.64 -11.97
N LYS A 171 0.70 17.55 -12.87
CA LYS A 171 1.09 18.91 -12.48
C LYS A 171 -0.08 19.78 -11.99
N VAL A 172 -1.33 19.30 -12.10
CA VAL A 172 -2.53 20.05 -11.70
C VAL A 172 -3.19 19.38 -10.50
N VAL A 173 -3.37 20.14 -9.43
CA VAL A 173 -4.00 19.66 -8.19
C VAL A 173 -5.33 20.38 -7.98
N HIS A 174 -6.37 19.61 -7.72
CA HIS A 174 -7.65 20.12 -7.25
C HIS A 174 -7.63 20.24 -5.73
N PHE A 175 -7.89 21.44 -5.22
CA PHE A 175 -8.06 21.69 -3.79
C PHE A 175 -9.53 21.95 -3.44
N TYR A 176 -9.90 21.62 -2.21
CA TYR A 176 -11.22 21.88 -1.66
C TYR A 176 -11.17 22.01 -0.14
N ASN A 177 -12.27 22.49 0.43
CA ASN A 177 -12.41 22.76 1.87
C ASN A 177 -11.55 23.93 2.37
N LEU A 178 -11.31 24.94 1.53
CA LEU A 178 -10.68 26.21 1.94
C LEU A 178 -11.73 27.19 2.49
N PRO A 179 -11.33 28.22 3.25
CA PRO A 179 -12.24 29.30 3.62
C PRO A 179 -12.86 30.00 2.39
N PRO A 180 -14.16 30.34 2.42
CA PRO A 180 -14.87 30.93 1.28
C PRO A 180 -14.39 32.32 0.86
N GLU A 181 -13.78 33.06 1.78
CA GLU A 181 -13.20 34.39 1.58
C GLU A 181 -11.70 34.34 1.23
N LEU A 182 -11.13 33.15 1.07
CA LEU A 182 -9.69 32.99 0.85
C LEU A 182 -9.24 33.61 -0.48
N THR A 183 -8.24 34.48 -0.39
CA THR A 183 -7.63 35.16 -1.54
C THR A 183 -6.53 34.31 -2.18
N LEU A 184 -6.15 34.66 -3.41
CA LEU A 184 -5.07 33.97 -4.12
C LEU A 184 -3.71 34.14 -3.43
N ASP A 185 -3.46 35.30 -2.82
CA ASP A 185 -2.23 35.57 -2.08
C ASP A 185 -2.17 34.73 -0.79
N GLN A 186 -3.29 34.59 -0.08
CA GLN A 186 -3.40 33.69 1.07
C GLN A 186 -3.25 32.22 0.67
N LEU A 187 -3.72 31.82 -0.51
CA LEU A 187 -3.49 30.49 -1.04
C LEU A 187 -1.99 30.23 -1.25
N GLY A 188 -1.28 31.20 -1.84
CA GLY A 188 0.18 31.17 -1.96
C GLY A 188 0.89 31.07 -0.62
N ALA A 189 0.45 31.86 0.38
CA ALA A 189 1.00 31.81 1.74
C ALA A 189 0.85 30.42 2.36
N ILE A 190 -0.30 29.76 2.19
CA ILE A 190 -0.49 28.38 2.69
C ILE A 190 0.55 27.42 2.10
N PHE A 191 0.81 27.49 0.79
CA PHE A 191 1.85 26.65 0.18
C PHE A 191 3.23 26.99 0.75
N SER A 192 3.58 28.26 0.81
CA SER A 192 4.87 28.72 1.36
C SER A 192 5.09 28.30 2.81
N ASP A 193 4.08 28.46 3.67
CA ASP A 193 4.15 28.16 5.11
C ASP A 193 4.32 26.66 5.38
N ASN A 194 3.81 25.81 4.47
CA ASN A 194 3.99 24.36 4.54
C ASN A 194 5.27 23.90 3.80
N GLY A 195 6.09 24.82 3.26
CA GLY A 195 7.29 24.48 2.49
C GLY A 195 6.98 23.80 1.15
N ALA A 196 5.79 24.05 0.58
CA ALA A 196 5.42 23.59 -0.75
C ALA A 196 5.94 24.54 -1.84
N PRO A 197 6.16 24.05 -3.07
CA PRO A 197 6.39 24.89 -4.22
C PRO A 197 5.25 25.88 -4.46
N MET A 198 5.56 27.07 -5.00
CA MET A 198 4.54 28.02 -5.39
C MET A 198 3.84 27.59 -6.69
N PRO A 199 2.51 27.73 -6.79
CA PRO A 199 1.78 27.43 -8.01
C PRO A 199 2.12 28.44 -9.13
N ILE A 200 2.13 27.98 -10.38
CA ILE A 200 2.35 28.81 -11.58
C ILE A 200 1.05 29.43 -12.10
N ASP A 201 -0.09 28.77 -11.86
CA ASP A 201 -1.42 29.29 -12.18
C ASP A 201 -2.44 28.70 -11.20
N GLN A 202 -3.52 29.43 -10.96
CA GLN A 202 -4.54 29.04 -9.98
C GLN A 202 -5.89 29.67 -10.26
N VAL A 203 -6.95 28.88 -10.06
CA VAL A 203 -8.33 29.32 -10.21
C VAL A 203 -9.17 28.80 -9.05
N ILE A 204 -10.06 29.63 -8.52
CA ILE A 204 -11.01 29.25 -7.47
C ILE A 204 -12.41 29.36 -8.06
N PHE A 205 -13.19 28.28 -7.99
CA PHE A 205 -14.53 28.21 -8.58
C PHE A 205 -15.63 28.57 -7.58
N ASN A 206 -15.53 28.07 -6.34
CA ASN A 206 -16.58 28.18 -5.32
C ASN A 206 -16.27 29.28 -4.29
N LYS A 207 -16.26 30.55 -4.72
CA LYS A 207 -16.04 31.71 -3.83
C LYS A 207 -17.36 32.31 -3.33
N GLY A 208 -17.29 33.00 -2.20
CA GLY A 208 -18.34 33.90 -1.71
C GLY A 208 -18.98 33.47 -0.38
N PRO A 209 -19.57 34.43 0.35
CA PRO A 209 -19.99 34.26 1.75
C PRO A 209 -21.12 33.23 1.95
N GLU A 210 -21.85 32.90 0.89
CA GLU A 210 -22.90 31.87 0.93
C GLU A 210 -22.34 30.44 0.84
N LYS A 211 -21.08 30.27 0.44
CA LYS A 211 -20.45 28.94 0.32
C LYS A 211 -19.89 28.51 1.66
N LYS A 212 -20.05 27.23 2.00
CA LYS A 212 -19.47 26.66 3.23
C LYS A 212 -17.94 26.60 3.18
N SER A 213 -17.39 26.40 1.98
CA SER A 213 -15.96 26.35 1.68
C SER A 213 -15.70 26.59 0.19
N SER A 214 -14.46 26.94 -0.14
CA SER A 214 -13.95 27.11 -1.50
C SER A 214 -13.21 25.89 -2.02
N SER A 215 -13.21 25.78 -3.35
CA SER A 215 -12.49 24.76 -4.13
C SER A 215 -12.01 25.34 -5.46
N GLY A 216 -11.01 24.70 -6.06
CA GLY A 216 -10.36 25.21 -7.25
C GLY A 216 -9.26 24.30 -7.77
N LEU A 217 -8.50 24.79 -8.74
CA LEU A 217 -7.34 24.12 -9.31
C LEU A 217 -6.10 24.99 -9.12
N VAL A 218 -4.98 24.34 -8.83
CA VAL A 218 -3.64 24.92 -8.92
C VAL A 218 -2.82 24.11 -9.92
N GLU A 219 -1.99 24.80 -10.69
CA GLU A 219 -1.01 24.22 -11.59
C GLU A 219 0.39 24.52 -11.06
N PHE A 220 1.26 23.53 -11.11
CA PHE A 220 2.68 23.63 -10.75
C PHE A 220 3.56 23.48 -11.99
N ALA A 221 4.85 23.78 -11.85
CA ALA A 221 5.82 23.70 -12.93
C ALA A 221 5.92 22.29 -13.53
N ASP A 222 5.88 21.27 -12.68
CA ASP A 222 5.98 19.86 -13.05
C ASP A 222 5.24 18.96 -12.04
N VAL A 223 5.24 17.65 -12.33
CA VAL A 223 4.58 16.63 -11.50
C VAL A 223 5.25 16.47 -10.14
N ASP A 224 6.58 16.61 -10.06
CA ASP A 224 7.33 16.54 -8.80
C ASP A 224 6.90 17.69 -7.87
N SER A 225 6.86 18.92 -8.38
CA SER A 225 6.41 20.10 -7.64
C SER A 225 4.98 19.96 -7.13
N ALA A 226 4.06 19.43 -7.95
CA ALA A 226 2.70 19.13 -7.54
C ALA A 226 2.65 18.04 -6.45
N THR A 227 3.52 17.04 -6.55
CA THR A 227 3.61 15.94 -5.59
C THR A 227 4.16 16.43 -4.25
N GLN A 228 5.18 17.28 -4.26
CA GLN A 228 5.71 17.97 -3.08
C GLN A 228 4.62 18.79 -2.39
N ALA A 229 3.81 19.54 -3.14
CA ALA A 229 2.71 20.33 -2.59
C ALA A 229 1.63 19.45 -1.93
N VAL A 230 1.31 18.29 -2.51
CA VAL A 230 0.40 17.33 -1.87
C VAL A 230 1.01 16.75 -0.59
N ILE A 231 2.28 16.32 -0.64
CA ILE A 231 2.98 15.75 0.51
C ILE A 231 2.99 16.73 1.69
N SER A 232 3.28 18.02 1.43
CA SER A 232 3.50 18.99 2.50
C SER A 232 2.24 19.73 2.96
N ALA A 233 1.32 20.07 2.05
CA ALA A 233 0.21 20.95 2.36
C ALA A 233 -1.15 20.23 2.46
N HIS A 234 -1.27 18.96 2.03
CA HIS A 234 -2.50 18.19 2.25
C HIS A 234 -2.75 18.01 3.75
N HIS A 235 -4.01 18.12 4.17
CA HIS A 235 -4.42 18.08 5.58
C HIS A 235 -3.92 19.21 6.48
N SER A 236 -3.23 20.21 5.92
CA SER A 236 -2.87 21.42 6.67
C SER A 236 -4.13 22.14 7.18
N GLN A 237 -3.99 22.87 8.28
CA GLN A 237 -5.10 23.50 8.96
C GLN A 237 -5.03 25.01 8.77
N ILE A 238 -6.15 25.58 8.31
CA ILE A 238 -6.33 27.02 8.19
C ILE A 238 -7.32 27.45 9.26
N LEU A 239 -6.92 28.43 10.05
CA LEU A 239 -7.78 29.08 11.03
C LEU A 239 -8.28 30.40 10.46
N MET A 240 -9.61 30.57 10.42
CA MET A 240 -10.23 31.83 10.01
C MET A 240 -11.33 32.19 11.01
N GLY A 241 -11.01 33.13 11.90
CA GLY A 241 -11.82 33.37 13.10
C GLY A 241 -11.87 32.12 13.98
N GLU A 242 -13.07 31.71 14.38
CA GLU A 242 -13.30 30.49 15.17
C GLU A 242 -13.40 29.21 14.34
N ARG A 243 -13.42 29.33 13.00
CA ARG A 243 -13.61 28.19 12.10
C ARG A 243 -12.27 27.60 11.68
N LYS A 244 -12.21 26.27 11.71
CA LYS A 244 -11.07 25.48 11.29
C LYS A 244 -11.37 24.78 9.97
N PHE A 245 -10.47 24.93 9.01
CA PHE A 245 -10.57 24.33 7.70
C PHE A 245 -9.37 23.39 7.49
N THR A 246 -9.64 22.14 7.12
CA THR A 246 -8.59 21.18 6.75
C THR A 246 -8.45 21.17 5.24
N VAL A 247 -7.29 21.54 4.73
CA VAL A 247 -7.01 21.57 3.29
C VAL A 247 -7.10 20.15 2.74
N LYS A 248 -7.86 20.00 1.66
CA LYS A 248 -7.94 18.74 0.92
C LYS A 248 -7.49 18.98 -0.51
N MET A 249 -6.70 18.04 -1.02
CA MET A 249 -6.04 18.08 -2.32
C MET A 249 -6.25 16.73 -3.01
N ALA A 250 -6.24 16.71 -4.33
CA ALA A 250 -6.18 15.50 -5.15
C ALA A 250 -5.63 15.86 -6.53
N PHE A 251 -4.88 14.95 -7.15
CA PHE A 251 -4.46 15.15 -8.54
C PHE A 251 -5.66 15.23 -9.48
N SER A 252 -5.53 16.06 -10.51
CA SER A 252 -6.58 16.33 -11.49
C SER A 252 -6.20 15.73 -12.84
N ALA A 253 -7.16 15.11 -13.53
CA ALA A 253 -7.01 14.73 -14.94
C ALA A 253 -6.98 15.94 -15.90
N THR A 254 -7.14 17.16 -15.39
CA THR A 254 -7.05 18.38 -16.20
C THR A 254 -5.60 18.66 -16.56
N ILE A 255 -5.31 18.95 -17.83
CA ILE A 255 -3.95 19.16 -18.34
C ILE A 255 -3.38 20.52 -17.95
N ALA A 256 -4.22 21.55 -17.86
CA ALA A 256 -3.85 22.90 -17.44
C ALA A 256 -5.04 23.66 -16.83
N VAL A 257 -4.78 24.59 -15.91
CA VAL A 257 -5.82 25.38 -15.23
C VAL A 257 -6.67 26.19 -16.23
N ASN A 258 -6.04 26.70 -17.30
CA ASN A 258 -6.71 27.53 -18.31
C ASN A 258 -7.65 26.78 -19.26
N SER A 259 -7.70 25.44 -19.23
CA SER A 259 -8.62 24.66 -20.09
C SER A 259 -10.10 24.79 -19.70
N LYS A 260 -10.43 25.45 -18.57
CA LYS A 260 -11.81 25.69 -18.11
C LYS A 260 -12.25 27.16 -18.18
N LYS A 261 -11.49 28.03 -18.88
CA LYS A 261 -11.86 29.43 -19.13
C LYS A 261 -12.71 29.65 -20.39
N GLN A 262 -13.16 28.58 -21.07
CA GLN A 262 -14.09 28.64 -22.21
C GLN A 262 -15.48 28.17 -21.82
#